data_AF-A0AAV4V128-F1
#
_entry.id   AF-A0AAV4V128-F1
#
_cell.length_a   1.000
_cell.length_b   1.000
_cell.length_c   1.000
_cell.angle_alpha   90.00
_cell.angle_beta   90.00
_cell.angle_gamma   90.00
#
_symmetry.space_group_name_H-M   'P 1'
#
loop_
_entity.id
_entity.type
_entity.pdbx_description
1 polymer ?
#
loop_
_entity_poly.entity_id
_entity_poly.type
_entity_poly.pdbx_seq_one_letter_code
_entity_poly.pdbx_strand_id
1 'polypeptide(L)'
;MKCDDPFVNPAPAETVINKLNTNIDAGLALAPGEDQMPFSVLFDDLAEELSYPRIYCGNMRRFTRKKPPTYTEIVKSELRRYDRRGATPQKILYSHQKNLHKLLLSSIQICLRNKIPTDSSLTAQQVQDQQCLCQLFYKNQAYKFMHTIKCSPAHWENEKNRVCAQIRQFGMPTLFLTLSAAISCTNNANTKNADTHG
;
A
#
# COMPACT_ATOMS: atom_id res chain seq x y z
N MET A 1 -0.36 22.73 -26.25
CA MET A 1 0.67 22.36 -25.26
C MET A 1 0.86 20.86 -25.34
N LYS A 2 1.91 20.40 -26.03
CA LYS A 2 2.32 19.00 -26.02
C LYS A 2 3.32 18.84 -24.89
N CYS A 3 2.98 18.06 -23.89
CA CYS A 3 3.89 17.64 -22.81
C CYS A 3 4.19 16.17 -23.08
N ASP A 4 5.19 15.89 -23.89
CA ASP A 4 5.68 14.53 -24.14
C ASP A 4 7.22 14.56 -24.17
N ASP A 5 7.84 14.89 -23.04
CA ASP A 5 9.23 14.51 -22.83
C ASP A 5 9.21 13.20 -22.04
N PRO A 6 9.54 12.05 -22.66
CA PRO A 6 9.67 10.81 -21.90
C PRO A 6 10.81 10.97 -20.90
N PHE A 7 10.58 10.57 -19.66
CA PHE A 7 11.60 10.49 -18.62
C PHE A 7 12.72 9.57 -19.13
N VAL A 8 13.83 10.14 -19.58
CA VAL A 8 14.99 9.38 -20.06
C VAL A 8 15.62 8.76 -18.82
N ASN A 9 15.37 7.47 -18.61
CA ASN A 9 16.13 6.65 -17.69
C ASN A 9 17.61 6.79 -18.07
N PRO A 10 18.54 7.14 -17.16
CA PRO A 10 19.96 7.13 -17.50
C PRO A 10 20.28 5.76 -18.11
N ALA A 11 20.94 5.78 -19.27
CA ALA A 11 21.23 4.57 -20.03
C ALA A 11 21.78 3.49 -19.09
N PRO A 12 21.29 2.24 -19.16
CA PRO A 12 21.96 1.16 -18.45
C PRO A 12 23.41 1.18 -18.92
N ALA A 13 24.35 1.32 -17.99
CA ALA A 13 25.75 1.17 -18.32
C ALA A 13 25.90 -0.25 -18.88
N GLU A 14 26.07 -0.34 -20.20
CA GLU A 14 26.22 -1.61 -20.90
C GLU A 14 27.52 -2.24 -20.42
N THR A 15 27.42 -3.27 -19.58
CA THR A 15 28.56 -4.16 -19.36
C THR A 15 28.54 -5.16 -20.50
N VAL A 16 29.28 -4.82 -21.55
CA VAL A 16 29.39 -5.60 -22.80
C VAL A 16 29.78 -7.05 -22.50
N ILE A 17 28.96 -8.00 -22.93
CA ILE A 17 29.40 -9.40 -23.09
C ILE A 17 29.14 -9.83 -24.52
N ASN A 18 30.19 -9.70 -25.34
CA ASN A 18 30.27 -10.42 -26.60
C ASN A 18 30.43 -11.91 -26.29
N LYS A 19 29.36 -12.68 -26.48
CA LYS A 19 29.49 -14.13 -26.70
C LYS A 19 30.25 -14.30 -28.00
N LEU A 20 31.53 -14.60 -27.90
CA LEU A 20 32.26 -15.60 -28.69
C LEU A 20 33.73 -15.57 -28.26
N ASN A 21 34.20 -16.72 -27.78
CA ASN A 21 35.60 -17.11 -27.56
C ASN A 21 36.18 -16.86 -26.15
N THR A 22 36.06 -17.92 -25.35
CA THR A 22 37.04 -18.42 -24.38
C THR A 22 38.39 -17.70 -24.35
N ASN A 23 38.53 -16.73 -23.45
CA ASN A 23 39.69 -16.61 -22.55
C ASN A 23 39.27 -15.77 -21.34
N ILE A 24 39.47 -16.36 -20.18
CA ILE A 24 39.11 -15.87 -18.86
C ILE A 24 40.01 -14.66 -18.58
N ASP A 25 39.46 -13.44 -18.60
CA ASP A 25 40.05 -12.25 -17.95
C ASP A 25 39.10 -11.04 -17.86
N ALA A 26 37.89 -11.11 -18.42
CA ALA A 26 36.84 -10.12 -18.15
C ALA A 26 35.79 -10.72 -17.21
N GLY A 27 35.77 -10.22 -15.97
CA GLY A 27 34.82 -10.65 -14.94
C GLY A 27 33.38 -10.49 -15.40
N LEU A 28 32.66 -11.60 -15.51
CA LEU A 28 31.22 -11.66 -15.71
C LEU A 28 30.53 -11.06 -14.47
N ALA A 29 30.12 -9.79 -14.55
CA ALA A 29 29.37 -9.10 -13.49
C ALA A 29 27.88 -9.45 -13.60
N LEU A 30 27.50 -10.64 -13.11
CA LEU A 30 26.10 -10.96 -12.87
C LEU A 30 25.63 -10.16 -11.65
N ALA A 31 24.60 -9.34 -11.80
CA ALA A 31 23.92 -8.79 -10.64
C ALA A 31 23.26 -9.95 -9.88
N PRO A 32 23.41 -10.04 -8.55
CA PRO A 32 22.73 -11.08 -7.78
C PRO A 32 21.22 -10.93 -7.96
N GLY A 33 20.60 -11.87 -8.70
CA GLY A 33 19.16 -11.84 -9.03
C GLY A 33 18.81 -11.49 -10.48
N GLU A 34 19.77 -11.47 -11.40
CA GLU A 34 19.49 -11.37 -12.84
C GLU A 34 18.51 -12.49 -13.27
N ASP A 35 17.51 -12.14 -14.09
CA ASP A 35 16.37 -12.99 -14.50
C ASP A 35 15.42 -13.49 -13.40
N GLN A 36 15.57 -13.04 -12.14
CA GLN A 36 14.64 -13.41 -11.07
C GLN A 36 13.59 -12.33 -10.82
N MET A 37 12.31 -12.73 -10.80
CA MET A 37 11.23 -11.86 -10.36
C MET A 37 11.23 -11.74 -8.83
N PRO A 38 11.18 -10.53 -8.25
CA PRO A 38 11.16 -10.36 -6.81
C PRO A 38 9.89 -10.99 -6.23
N PHE A 39 10.09 -11.80 -5.19
CA PHE A 39 8.96 -12.39 -4.48
C PHE A 39 8.21 -11.32 -3.70
N SER A 40 6.87 -11.37 -3.72
CA SER A 40 6.07 -10.36 -3.02
C SER A 40 6.25 -10.48 -1.52
N VAL A 41 6.46 -9.34 -0.85
CA VAL A 41 6.55 -9.20 0.62
C VAL A 41 5.36 -9.84 1.36
N LEU A 42 4.24 -10.03 0.67
CA LEU A 42 3.04 -10.66 1.20
C LEU A 42 3.13 -12.18 1.33
N PHE A 43 3.76 -12.81 0.35
CA PHE A 43 3.87 -14.26 0.28
C PHE A 43 5.17 -14.74 0.91
N ASP A 44 6.14 -13.84 1.11
CA ASP A 44 7.39 -14.14 1.79
C ASP A 44 7.21 -14.24 3.32
N ASP A 45 7.26 -15.46 3.82
CA ASP A 45 7.16 -15.76 5.24
C ASP A 45 8.41 -15.33 6.03
N LEU A 46 9.59 -15.33 5.40
CA LEU A 46 10.88 -15.07 6.06
C LEU A 46 11.47 -13.70 5.72
N ALA A 47 10.86 -12.93 4.80
CA ALA A 47 11.33 -11.62 4.37
C ALA A 47 11.70 -10.69 5.54
N GLU A 48 10.91 -10.69 6.61
CA GLU A 48 11.07 -9.78 7.74
C GLU A 48 12.19 -10.23 8.69
N GLU A 49 12.32 -11.53 8.90
CA GLU A 49 13.31 -12.18 9.73
C GLU A 49 14.71 -12.07 9.10
N LEU A 50 14.78 -12.18 7.78
CA LEU A 50 16.02 -12.06 7.00
C LEU A 50 16.43 -10.60 6.75
N SER A 51 15.48 -9.68 6.53
CA SER A 51 15.80 -8.26 6.29
C SER A 51 16.25 -7.50 7.55
N TYR A 52 15.89 -7.99 8.75
CA TYR A 52 16.27 -7.35 10.02
C TYR A 52 17.11 -8.28 10.90
N PRO A 53 18.35 -8.60 10.51
CA PRO A 53 19.22 -9.48 11.28
C PRO A 53 19.55 -8.91 12.67
N ARG A 54 19.54 -7.58 12.84
CA ARG A 54 19.74 -6.93 14.14
C ARG A 54 18.66 -7.25 15.17
N ILE A 55 17.47 -7.66 14.71
CA ILE A 55 16.31 -7.97 15.57
C ILE A 55 16.13 -9.48 15.71
N TYR A 56 16.20 -10.22 14.59
CA TYR A 56 15.86 -11.64 14.55
C TYR A 56 17.09 -12.56 14.50
N CYS A 57 18.30 -12.01 14.36
CA CYS A 57 19.55 -12.76 14.22
C CYS A 57 19.50 -13.84 13.12
N GLY A 58 18.72 -13.59 12.04
CA GLY A 58 18.51 -14.54 10.95
C GLY A 58 17.70 -15.78 11.32
N ASN A 59 17.13 -15.83 12.52
CA ASN A 59 16.35 -16.97 13.00
C ASN A 59 14.86 -16.75 12.80
N MET A 60 14.16 -17.82 12.41
CA MET A 60 12.70 -17.83 12.33
C MET A 60 12.08 -17.66 13.71
N ARG A 61 11.00 -16.86 13.79
CA ARG A 61 10.23 -16.67 15.02
C ARG A 61 9.58 -17.99 15.43
N ARG A 62 9.79 -18.41 16.69
CA ARG A 62 9.15 -19.59 17.28
C ARG A 62 8.07 -19.18 18.26
N PHE A 63 6.89 -19.78 18.16
CA PHE A 63 5.77 -19.52 19.07
C PHE A 63 5.43 -20.79 19.85
N THR A 64 5.39 -20.68 21.19
CA THR A 64 5.02 -21.79 22.08
C THR A 64 3.50 -22.03 22.15
N ARG A 65 2.70 -21.08 21.64
CA ARG A 65 1.24 -21.14 21.70
C ARG A 65 0.67 -22.12 20.66
N LYS A 66 -0.41 -22.84 21.03
CA LYS A 66 -1.16 -23.74 20.12
C LYS A 66 -1.66 -23.04 18.85
N LYS A 67 -2.09 -21.79 18.97
CA LYS A 67 -2.43 -20.92 17.84
C LYS A 67 -1.35 -19.84 17.70
N PRO A 68 -0.71 -19.70 16.53
CA PRO A 68 0.27 -18.65 16.33
C PRO A 68 -0.38 -17.27 16.48
N PRO A 69 0.30 -16.29 17.09
CA PRO A 69 -0.22 -14.93 17.25
C PRO A 69 -0.42 -14.26 15.90
N THR A 70 -1.37 -13.33 15.85
CA THR A 70 -1.63 -12.55 14.62
C THR A 70 -0.44 -11.61 14.36
N TYR A 71 -0.19 -11.28 13.09
CA TYR A 71 0.90 -10.36 12.74
C TYR A 71 0.84 -9.02 13.49
N THR A 72 -0.36 -8.45 13.67
CA THR A 72 -0.57 -7.24 14.47
C THR A 72 -0.20 -7.42 15.94
N GLU A 73 -0.44 -8.60 16.53
CA GLU A 73 -0.05 -8.91 17.91
C GLU A 73 1.46 -9.01 18.06
N ILE A 74 2.13 -9.63 17.07
CA ILE A 74 3.58 -9.71 17.01
C ILE A 74 4.17 -8.30 16.97
N VAL A 75 3.75 -7.46 16.02
CA VAL A 75 4.24 -6.08 15.87
C VAL A 75 3.96 -5.25 17.12
N LYS A 76 2.76 -5.38 17.70
CA LYS A 76 2.40 -4.74 18.98
C LYS A 76 3.30 -5.19 20.13
N SER A 77 3.66 -6.48 20.18
CA SER A 77 4.57 -7.00 21.19
C SER A 77 5.97 -6.43 21.01
N GLU A 78 6.49 -6.39 19.78
CA GLU A 78 7.82 -5.86 19.45
C GLU A 78 7.92 -4.37 19.77
N LEU A 79 6.89 -3.58 19.46
CA LEU A 79 6.80 -2.16 19.78
C LEU A 79 6.83 -1.85 21.28
N ARG A 80 6.29 -2.76 22.11
CA ARG A 80 6.20 -2.61 23.57
C ARG A 80 7.37 -3.22 24.32
N ARG A 81 8.32 -3.87 23.65
CA ARG A 81 9.51 -4.40 24.31
C ARG A 81 10.35 -3.25 24.87
N TYR A 82 11.02 -3.51 25.99
CA TYR A 82 12.04 -2.62 26.52
C TYR A 82 13.17 -2.40 25.49
N ASP A 83 13.54 -3.46 24.77
CA ASP A 83 14.46 -3.37 23.65
C ASP A 83 13.86 -2.56 22.48
N ARG A 84 14.52 -1.45 22.15
CA ARG A 84 14.09 -0.49 21.12
C ARG A 84 14.48 -0.87 19.70
N ARG A 85 15.25 -1.95 19.48
CA ARG A 85 15.66 -2.39 18.14
C ARG A 85 14.46 -2.64 17.21
N GLY A 86 13.36 -3.15 17.77
CA GLY A 86 12.08 -3.38 17.05
C GLY A 86 11.23 -2.12 16.83
N ALA A 87 11.55 -1.00 17.49
CA ALA A 87 10.81 0.26 17.42
C ALA A 87 11.54 1.33 16.59
N THR A 88 12.37 0.89 15.64
CA THR A 88 13.02 1.79 14.67
C THR A 88 12.03 2.23 13.60
N PRO A 89 12.12 3.48 13.09
CA PRO A 89 11.13 4.01 12.13
C PRO A 89 11.03 3.16 10.87
N GLN A 90 12.17 2.66 10.35
CA GLN A 90 12.22 1.76 9.19
C GLN A 90 11.40 0.49 9.43
N LYS A 91 11.60 -0.16 10.59
CA LYS A 91 10.88 -1.38 10.95
C LYS A 91 9.39 -1.12 11.13
N ILE A 92 9.03 -0.01 11.76
CA ILE A 92 7.63 0.38 11.99
C ILE A 92 6.90 0.58 10.66
N LEU A 93 7.51 1.31 9.73
CA LEU A 93 6.94 1.57 8.41
C LEU A 93 6.79 0.26 7.62
N TYR A 94 7.82 -0.60 7.62
CA TYR A 94 7.73 -1.92 6.99
C TYR A 94 6.58 -2.75 7.58
N SER A 95 6.50 -2.84 8.91
CA SER A 95 5.46 -3.58 9.61
C SER A 95 4.07 -3.01 9.32
N HIS A 96 3.94 -1.68 9.20
CA HIS A 96 2.70 -1.01 8.85
C HIS A 96 2.26 -1.39 7.43
N GLN A 97 3.15 -1.28 6.44
CA GLN A 97 2.87 -1.63 5.05
C GLN A 97 2.49 -3.11 4.89
N LYS A 98 3.25 -4.02 5.51
CA LYS A 98 2.95 -5.47 5.51
C LYS A 98 1.57 -5.76 6.14
N ASN A 99 1.23 -5.08 7.23
CA ASN A 99 -0.12 -5.19 7.83
C ASN A 99 -1.22 -4.68 6.90
N LEU A 100 -1.03 -3.52 6.29
CA LEU A 100 -1.99 -2.92 5.35
C LEU A 100 -2.24 -3.88 4.18
N HIS A 101 -1.18 -4.39 3.56
CA HIS A 101 -1.29 -5.34 2.46
C HIS A 101 -2.01 -6.65 2.87
N LYS A 102 -1.73 -7.20 4.06
CA LYS A 102 -2.43 -8.40 4.56
C LYS A 102 -3.94 -8.16 4.72
N LEU A 103 -4.31 -7.00 5.27
CA LEU A 103 -5.71 -6.61 5.41
C LEU A 103 -6.40 -6.42 4.05
N LEU A 104 -5.70 -5.78 3.12
CA LEU A 104 -6.16 -5.58 1.75
C LEU A 104 -6.41 -6.92 1.06
N LEU A 105 -5.46 -7.85 1.09
CA LEU A 105 -5.65 -9.20 0.53
C LEU A 105 -6.86 -9.91 1.12
N SER A 106 -7.04 -9.85 2.45
CA SER A 106 -8.19 -10.44 3.11
C SER A 106 -9.51 -9.81 2.62
N SER A 107 -9.55 -8.49 2.49
CA SER A 107 -10.73 -7.77 1.97
C SER A 107 -11.06 -8.14 0.52
N ILE A 108 -10.03 -8.30 -0.33
CA ILE A 108 -10.18 -8.76 -1.71
C ILE A 108 -10.73 -10.19 -1.73
N GLN A 109 -10.13 -11.10 -0.94
CA GLN A 109 -10.57 -12.49 -0.90
C GLN A 109 -12.02 -12.63 -0.44
N ILE A 110 -12.44 -11.84 0.56
CA ILE A 110 -13.85 -11.80 1.00
C ILE A 110 -14.74 -11.26 -0.12
N CYS A 111 -14.33 -10.17 -0.79
CA CYS A 111 -15.07 -9.59 -1.89
C CYS A 111 -15.25 -10.59 -3.05
N LEU A 112 -14.19 -11.31 -3.41
CA LEU A 112 -14.22 -12.36 -4.43
C LEU A 112 -15.12 -13.53 -4.02
N ARG A 113 -14.99 -14.02 -2.78
CA ARG A 113 -15.83 -15.13 -2.27
C ARG A 113 -17.32 -14.77 -2.24
N ASN A 114 -17.65 -13.59 -1.73
CA ASN A 114 -19.05 -13.12 -1.66
C ASN A 114 -19.66 -12.82 -3.03
N LYS A 115 -18.85 -12.81 -4.10
CA LYS A 115 -19.25 -12.50 -5.47
C LYS A 115 -19.23 -13.69 -6.43
N ILE A 116 -18.91 -14.89 -5.97
CA ILE A 116 -19.29 -16.11 -6.69
C ILE A 116 -20.69 -16.45 -6.19
N PRO A 117 -21.78 -15.98 -6.85
CA PRO A 117 -23.10 -16.49 -6.53
C PRO A 117 -23.08 -17.99 -6.85
N THR A 118 -23.64 -18.79 -5.95
CA THR A 118 -23.84 -20.22 -6.15
C THR A 118 -24.71 -20.52 -7.39
N ASP A 119 -25.46 -19.52 -7.89
CA ASP A 119 -26.47 -19.69 -8.96
C ASP A 119 -26.31 -18.79 -10.21
N SER A 120 -25.29 -17.92 -10.32
CA SER A 120 -25.08 -17.11 -11.55
C SER A 120 -23.62 -16.78 -11.82
N SER A 121 -22.89 -17.77 -12.33
CA SER A 121 -21.53 -17.57 -12.82
C SER A 121 -21.49 -16.39 -13.80
N LEU A 122 -20.81 -15.31 -13.40
CA LEU A 122 -20.54 -14.16 -14.25
C LEU A 122 -19.63 -14.67 -15.39
N THR A 123 -20.20 -14.89 -16.56
CA THR A 123 -19.45 -15.41 -17.71
C THR A 123 -18.53 -14.32 -18.23
N ALA A 124 -17.33 -14.66 -18.72
CA ALA A 124 -16.37 -13.66 -19.24
C ALA A 124 -16.99 -12.73 -20.30
N GLN A 125 -17.97 -13.23 -21.06
CA GLN A 125 -18.78 -12.48 -22.02
C GLN A 125 -19.68 -11.42 -21.37
N GLN A 126 -20.25 -11.70 -20.20
CA GLN A 126 -21.07 -10.72 -19.46
C GLN A 126 -20.21 -9.61 -18.84
N VAL A 127 -18.94 -9.88 -18.52
CA VAL A 127 -17.99 -8.85 -18.05
C VAL A 127 -17.58 -7.90 -19.17
N GLN A 128 -17.55 -8.37 -20.42
CA GLN A 128 -17.28 -7.52 -21.58
C GLN A 128 -18.45 -6.60 -21.93
N ASP A 129 -19.66 -6.90 -21.45
CA ASP A 129 -20.83 -6.06 -21.65
C ASP A 129 -20.77 -4.79 -20.79
N GLN A 130 -20.80 -3.62 -21.45
CA GLN A 130 -20.77 -2.31 -20.81
C GLN A 130 -21.94 -2.12 -19.84
N GLN A 131 -23.12 -2.70 -20.10
CA GLN A 131 -24.28 -2.51 -19.21
C GLN A 131 -24.12 -3.26 -17.89
N CYS A 132 -23.56 -4.47 -17.93
CA CYS A 132 -23.23 -5.24 -16.73
C CYS A 132 -22.16 -4.51 -15.89
N LEU A 133 -21.12 -3.98 -16.55
CA LEU A 133 -20.08 -3.17 -15.90
C LEU A 133 -20.67 -1.91 -15.26
N CYS A 134 -21.52 -1.16 -15.97
CA CYS A 134 -22.21 0.00 -15.43
C CYS A 134 -23.04 -0.34 -14.19
N GLN A 135 -23.73 -1.48 -14.17
CA GLN A 135 -24.50 -1.92 -13.00
C GLN A 135 -23.61 -2.38 -11.84
N LEU A 136 -22.43 -2.93 -12.13
CA LEU A 136 -21.39 -3.28 -11.15
C LEU A 136 -20.75 -2.04 -10.51
N PHE A 137 -20.47 -1.01 -11.31
CA PHE A 137 -20.03 0.30 -10.87
C PHE A 137 -21.12 0.98 -10.03
N TYR A 138 -22.36 0.99 -10.51
CA TYR A 138 -23.51 1.56 -9.79
C TYR A 138 -23.73 0.91 -8.42
N LYS A 139 -23.52 -0.40 -8.29
CA LYS A 139 -23.62 -1.12 -7.01
C LYS A 139 -22.41 -0.89 -6.08
N ASN A 140 -21.45 -0.03 -6.44
CA ASN A 140 -20.19 0.29 -5.73
C ASN A 140 -19.39 -0.95 -5.31
N GLN A 141 -19.55 -2.07 -6.00
CA GLN A 141 -19.04 -3.34 -5.50
C GLN A 141 -17.57 -3.57 -5.81
N ALA A 142 -17.06 -3.00 -6.89
CA ALA A 142 -15.63 -3.00 -7.19
C ALA A 142 -14.84 -2.15 -6.19
N TYR A 143 -15.51 -1.25 -5.48
CA TYR A 143 -14.88 -0.25 -4.65
C TYR A 143 -14.82 -0.61 -3.16
N LYS A 144 -15.70 -1.51 -2.73
CA LYS A 144 -15.85 -1.92 -1.33
C LYS A 144 -14.59 -2.54 -0.73
N PHE A 145 -13.72 -3.20 -1.49
CA PHE A 145 -12.50 -3.78 -0.90
C PHE A 145 -11.54 -2.69 -0.36
N MET A 146 -11.59 -1.48 -0.90
CA MET A 146 -10.70 -0.38 -0.49
C MET A 146 -11.06 0.25 0.85
N HIS A 147 -12.19 -0.11 1.48
CA HIS A 147 -12.61 0.47 2.76
C HIS A 147 -11.59 0.30 3.88
N THR A 148 -10.71 -0.71 3.76
CA THR A 148 -9.67 -1.01 4.74
C THR A 148 -8.47 -0.06 4.65
N ILE A 149 -8.26 0.58 3.50
CA ILE A 149 -7.20 1.56 3.28
C ILE A 149 -7.69 2.91 3.80
N LYS A 150 -6.98 3.47 4.79
CA LYS A 150 -7.29 4.81 5.29
C LYS A 150 -7.16 5.85 4.17
N CYS A 151 -8.02 6.86 4.22
CA CYS A 151 -8.11 7.92 3.20
C CYS A 151 -8.51 7.46 1.79
N SER A 152 -8.84 6.18 1.58
CA SER A 152 -9.49 5.79 0.32
C SER A 152 -10.87 6.46 0.25
N PRO A 153 -11.37 6.82 -0.94
CA PRO A 153 -12.76 7.28 -1.04
C PRO A 153 -13.80 6.29 -0.43
N ALA A 154 -13.52 4.98 -0.29
CA ALA A 154 -14.44 3.98 0.26
C ALA A 154 -14.46 4.09 1.77
N HIS A 155 -13.28 4.35 2.34
CA HIS A 155 -13.14 4.72 3.73
C HIS A 155 -13.89 6.02 4.04
N TRP A 156 -13.74 7.06 3.22
CA TRP A 156 -14.45 8.32 3.41
C TRP A 156 -15.97 8.22 3.24
N GLU A 157 -16.45 7.42 2.29
CA GLU A 157 -17.88 7.14 2.13
C GLU A 157 -18.47 6.52 3.41
N ASN A 158 -17.76 5.54 4.00
CA ASN A 158 -18.16 4.90 5.25
C ASN A 158 -18.14 5.86 6.44
N GLU A 159 -17.08 6.65 6.61
CA GLU A 159 -16.99 7.63 7.70
C GLU A 159 -18.05 8.73 7.56
N LYS A 160 -18.31 9.21 6.34
CA LYS A 160 -19.44 10.12 6.06
C LYS A 160 -20.76 9.50 6.50
N ASN A 161 -21.02 8.26 6.09
CA ASN A 161 -22.26 7.56 6.45
C ASN A 161 -22.38 7.35 7.97
N ARG A 162 -21.26 7.07 8.64
CA ARG A 162 -21.19 6.96 10.10
C ARG A 162 -21.53 8.27 10.79
N VAL A 163 -20.97 9.39 10.33
CA VAL A 163 -21.28 10.73 10.86
C VAL A 163 -22.76 11.07 10.62
N CYS A 164 -23.30 10.80 9.43
CA CYS A 164 -24.74 10.99 9.17
C CYS A 164 -25.62 10.15 10.09
N ALA A 165 -25.22 8.90 10.40
CA ALA A 165 -25.93 8.06 11.34
C ALA A 165 -25.87 8.61 12.78
N GLN A 166 -24.70 9.11 13.20
CA GLN A 166 -24.55 9.76 14.51
C GLN A 166 -25.41 11.01 14.64
N ILE A 167 -25.48 11.85 13.59
CA ILE A 167 -26.36 13.04 13.57
C ILE A 167 -27.83 12.64 13.74
N ARG A 168 -28.25 11.52 13.12
CA ARG A 168 -29.63 11.03 13.26
C ARG A 168 -29.92 10.46 14.65
N GLN A 169 -28.96 9.81 15.29
CA GLN A 169 -29.13 9.17 16.60
C GLN A 169 -29.00 10.13 17.78
N PHE A 170 -27.99 11.00 17.74
CA PHE A 170 -27.62 11.88 18.86
C PHE A 170 -28.00 13.35 18.63
N GLY A 171 -28.55 13.68 17.46
CA GLY A 171 -28.84 15.06 17.07
C GLY A 171 -27.62 15.78 16.48
N MET A 172 -27.78 17.07 16.18
CA MET A 172 -26.73 17.88 15.58
C MET A 172 -25.58 18.13 16.57
N PRO A 173 -24.35 17.67 16.30
CA PRO A 173 -23.23 17.92 17.19
C PRO A 173 -22.87 19.40 17.20
N THR A 174 -22.61 19.96 18.38
CA THR A 174 -22.01 21.28 18.52
C THR A 174 -20.51 21.18 18.28
N LEU A 175 -20.03 21.68 17.14
CA LEU A 175 -18.60 21.74 16.82
C LEU A 175 -18.08 23.14 17.11
N PHE A 176 -17.14 23.25 18.06
CA PHE A 176 -16.37 24.48 18.26
C PHE A 176 -15.11 24.39 17.39
N LEU A 177 -15.10 25.11 16.26
CA LEU A 177 -13.91 25.26 15.43
C LEU A 177 -13.25 26.62 15.73
N THR A 178 -12.07 26.58 16.33
CA THR A 178 -11.17 27.73 16.42
C THR A 178 -10.26 27.76 15.19
N LEU A 179 -10.60 28.59 14.21
CA LEU A 179 -9.76 28.83 13.04
C LEU A 179 -8.74 29.92 13.36
N SER A 180 -7.46 29.56 13.41
CA SER A 180 -6.37 30.54 13.55
C SER A 180 -5.96 31.08 12.18
N ALA A 181 -5.79 32.40 12.08
CA ALA A 181 -5.49 33.13 10.85
C ALA A 181 -4.14 32.75 10.19
N ALA A 182 -3.24 32.06 10.90
CA ALA A 182 -1.91 31.70 10.40
C ALA A 182 -1.94 30.78 9.15
N ILE A 183 -3.02 30.03 8.92
CA ILE A 183 -3.21 29.19 7.72
C ILE A 183 -3.58 30.02 6.48
N SER A 184 -4.12 31.24 6.64
CA SER A 184 -4.46 32.12 5.50
C SER A 184 -3.20 32.66 4.81
N CYS A 185 -2.12 32.86 5.56
CA CYS A 185 -0.89 33.50 5.08
C CYS A 185 -0.12 32.67 4.04
N THR A 186 -0.32 31.35 3.97
CA THR A 186 0.39 30.47 3.02
C THR A 186 -0.24 30.42 1.63
N ASN A 187 -1.51 30.85 1.48
CA ASN A 187 -2.19 30.87 0.19
C ASN A 187 -1.99 32.19 -0.58
N ASN A 188 -1.58 33.26 0.11
CA ASN A 188 -1.41 34.60 -0.47
C ASN A 188 0.06 34.98 -0.75
N ALA A 189 1.00 34.06 -0.55
CA ALA A 189 2.42 34.29 -0.83
C ALA A 189 2.81 34.02 -2.30
N ASN A 190 1.96 33.33 -3.08
CA ASN A 190 2.21 33.03 -4.50
C ASN A 190 1.71 34.10 -5.48
N THR A 191 1.04 35.15 -5.00
CA THR A 191 0.45 36.21 -5.87
C THR A 191 1.21 37.53 -5.83
N LYS A 192 2.29 37.65 -5.04
CA LYS A 192 3.01 38.93 -4.83
C LYS A 192 4.30 39.12 -5.62
N ASN A 193 4.65 38.21 -6.55
CA ASN A 193 5.89 38.30 -7.34
C ASN A 193 5.67 38.74 -8.81
N ALA A 194 4.55 39.36 -9.16
CA ALA A 194 4.26 39.73 -10.56
C ALA A 194 4.42 41.23 -10.90
N ASP A 195 4.38 42.15 -9.92
CA ASP A 195 4.27 43.58 -10.25
C ASP A 195 5.34 44.42 -9.54
N THR A 196 6.56 44.51 -10.12
CA THR A 196 7.45 45.66 -9.91
C THR A 196 8.54 45.73 -10.99
N HIS A 197 8.21 46.29 -12.15
CA HIS A 197 9.16 47.04 -12.98
C HIS A 197 8.41 48.20 -13.64
N GLY A 198 8.68 49.41 -13.16
CA GLY A 198 8.21 50.70 -13.64
C GLY A 198 8.96 51.80 -12.90
#